data_AF-A0A2T7N4J6-F1
#
_entry.id   AF-A0A2T7N4J6-F1
#
_cell.length_a   1.000
_cell.length_b   1.000
_cell.length_c   1.000
_cell.angle_alpha   90.00
_cell.angle_beta   90.00
_cell.angle_gamma   90.00
#
_symmetry.space_group_name_H-M   'P 1'
#
loop_
_entity.id
_entity.type
_entity.pdbx_description
1 polymer ?
#
loop_
_entity_poly.entity_id
_entity_poly.type
_entity_poly.pdbx_seq_one_letter_code
_entity_poly.pdbx_strand_id
1 'polypeptide(L)'
;RQDKYHLSIKSWKENWESLSTFFQYPEELRRLVYTTNPIESVNRQLRKVTKNKGVFPTDTSLLKMAYLAIINITKKWTVRTLEWSKILTQLVIKYERLAKYIS
;
A
#
# COMPACT_ATOMS: atom_id res chain seq x y z
N ARG A 1 21.00 12.84 -22.13
CA ARG A 1 19.79 12.02 -21.80
C ARG A 1 19.82 11.55 -20.34
N GLN A 2 20.99 11.28 -19.75
CA GLN A 2 21.16 10.87 -18.36
C GLN A 2 20.91 12.00 -17.33
N ASP A 3 20.98 13.27 -17.77
CA ASP A 3 20.95 14.44 -16.88
C ASP A 3 19.54 14.80 -16.37
N LYS A 4 18.50 14.38 -17.09
CA LYS A 4 17.11 14.82 -16.82
C LYS A 4 16.52 14.24 -15.53
N TYR A 5 16.99 13.08 -15.06
CA TYR A 5 16.43 12.37 -13.90
C TYR A 5 17.49 11.91 -12.90
N HIS A 6 18.58 12.69 -12.77
CA HIS A 6 19.70 12.34 -11.90
C HIS A 6 19.28 12.07 -10.44
N LEU A 7 18.35 12.84 -9.89
CA LEU A 7 17.83 12.64 -8.52
C LEU A 7 17.06 11.33 -8.38
N SER A 8 16.21 10.98 -9.35
CA SER A 8 15.47 9.72 -9.32
C SER A 8 16.44 8.55 -9.36
N ILE A 9 17.40 8.54 -10.29
CA ILE A 9 18.38 7.47 -10.41
C ILE A 9 19.23 7.35 -9.13
N LYS A 10 19.64 8.48 -8.55
CA LYS A 10 20.39 8.51 -7.28
C LYS A 10 19.59 7.84 -6.15
N SER A 11 18.34 8.25 -5.96
CA SER A 11 17.46 7.65 -4.94
C SER A 11 17.26 6.14 -5.15
N TRP A 12 17.08 5.68 -6.39
CA TRP A 12 16.98 4.24 -6.69
C TRP A 12 18.25 3.47 -6.32
N LYS A 13 19.42 4.03 -6.59
CA LYS A 13 20.71 3.40 -6.24
C LYS A 13 20.94 3.36 -4.73
N GLU A 14 20.66 4.47 -4.04
CA GLU A 14 20.81 4.57 -2.58
C GLU A 14 19.89 3.61 -1.83
N ASN A 15 18.68 3.40 -2.33
CA ASN A 15 17.68 2.52 -1.70
C ASN A 15 17.65 1.10 -2.30
N TRP A 16 18.60 0.76 -3.19
CA TRP A 16 18.54 -0.48 -3.96
C TRP A 16 18.51 -1.74 -3.08
N GLU A 17 19.26 -1.76 -1.98
CA GLU A 17 19.26 -2.89 -1.04
C GLU A 17 17.84 -3.20 -0.55
N SER A 18 17.12 -2.18 -0.08
CA SER A 18 15.73 -2.32 0.37
C SER A 18 14.78 -2.68 -0.78
N LEU A 19 14.91 -2.01 -1.94
CA LEU A 19 14.02 -2.22 -3.08
C LEU A 19 14.19 -3.61 -3.71
N SER A 20 15.42 -4.14 -3.73
CA SER A 20 15.72 -5.44 -4.33
C SER A 20 15.09 -6.61 -3.58
N THR A 21 14.77 -6.45 -2.29
CA THR A 21 14.05 -7.46 -1.49
C THR A 21 12.69 -7.82 -2.10
N PHE A 22 12.08 -6.90 -2.86
CA PHE A 22 10.86 -7.13 -3.61
C PHE A 22 10.97 -8.33 -4.57
N PHE A 23 12.14 -8.55 -5.17
CA PHE A 23 12.35 -9.64 -6.12
C PHE A 23 12.46 -11.02 -5.46
N GLN A 24 12.56 -11.09 -4.13
CA GLN A 24 12.53 -12.35 -3.38
C GLN A 24 11.12 -12.94 -3.26
N TYR A 25 10.09 -12.26 -3.77
CA TYR A 25 8.70 -12.68 -3.68
C TYR A 25 8.19 -13.24 -5.03
N PRO A 26 7.24 -14.19 -4.99
CA PRO A 26 6.68 -14.79 -6.20
C PRO A 26 5.93 -13.75 -7.04
N GLU A 27 5.72 -14.06 -8.32
CA GLU A 27 5.12 -13.13 -9.27
C GLU A 27 3.74 -12.63 -8.84
N GLU A 28 2.90 -13.51 -8.27
CA GLU A 28 1.55 -13.19 -7.82
C GLU A 28 1.56 -12.11 -6.73
N LEU A 29 2.50 -12.21 -5.78
CA LEU A 29 2.66 -11.23 -4.71
C LEU A 29 3.29 -9.94 -5.23
N ARG A 30 4.27 -10.04 -6.13
CA ARG A 30 4.87 -8.86 -6.78
C ARG A 30 3.83 -8.08 -7.56
N ARG A 31 2.95 -8.75 -8.29
CA ARG A 31 1.84 -8.14 -9.03
C ARG A 31 0.91 -7.40 -8.08
N LEU A 32 0.55 -8.01 -6.95
CA LEU A 32 -0.29 -7.37 -5.93
C LEU A 32 0.37 -6.09 -5.39
N VAL A 33 1.63 -6.16 -4.97
CA VAL A 33 2.36 -5.04 -4.37
C VAL A 33 2.66 -3.93 -5.38
N TYR A 34 2.94 -4.27 -6.64
CA TYR A 34 3.21 -3.29 -7.70
C TYR A 34 1.94 -2.51 -8.13
N THR A 35 0.74 -3.00 -7.78
CA THR A 35 -0.47 -2.20 -8.01
C THR A 35 -0.51 -1.03 -7.03
N THR A 36 -0.26 0.18 -7.53
CA THR A 36 -0.37 1.40 -6.71
C THR A 36 -1.83 1.80 -6.45
N ASN A 37 -2.78 1.25 -7.23
CA ASN A 37 -4.19 1.58 -7.22
C ASN A 37 -4.85 1.60 -5.82
N PRO A 38 -4.64 0.63 -4.92
CA PRO A 38 -5.28 0.66 -3.60
C PRO A 38 -4.80 1.84 -2.74
N ILE A 39 -3.48 2.06 -2.68
CA ILE A 39 -2.86 3.13 -1.89
C ILE A 39 -3.23 4.50 -2.47
N GLU A 40 -3.13 4.66 -3.79
CA GLU A 40 -3.50 5.90 -4.48
C GLU A 40 -4.99 6.22 -4.32
N SER A 41 -5.86 5.20 -4.37
CA SER A 41 -7.30 5.36 -4.14
C SER A 41 -7.60 5.89 -2.74
N VAL A 42 -6.96 5.33 -1.70
CA VAL A 42 -7.08 5.85 -0.33
C VAL A 42 -6.59 7.29 -0.24
N ASN A 43 -5.38 7.56 -0.74
CA ASN A 43 -4.80 8.90 -0.73
C ASN A 43 -5.67 9.92 -1.48
N ARG A 44 -6.28 9.53 -2.59
CA ARG A 44 -7.22 10.37 -3.34
C ARG A 44 -8.47 10.69 -2.52
N GLN A 45 -9.05 9.72 -1.84
CA GLN A 45 -10.24 9.93 -1.00
C GLN A 45 -9.92 10.80 0.22
N LEU A 46 -8.77 10.59 0.86
CA LEU A 46 -8.31 11.45 1.96
C LEU A 46 -8.11 12.89 1.48
N ARG A 47 -7.40 13.10 0.37
CA ARG A 47 -7.25 14.43 -0.24
C ARG A 47 -8.59 15.06 -0.58
N LYS A 48 -9.58 14.28 -1.04
CA LYS A 48 -10.91 14.79 -1.37
C LYS A 48 -11.63 15.35 -0.14
N VAL A 49 -11.57 14.66 1.01
CA VAL A 49 -12.25 15.12 2.22
C VAL A 49 -11.55 16.30 2.89
N THR A 50 -10.22 16.41 2.72
CA THR A 50 -9.44 17.53 3.30
C THR A 50 -9.36 18.75 2.39
N LYS A 51 -9.54 18.62 1.06
CA LYS A 51 -9.36 19.71 0.09
C LYS A 51 -10.15 20.99 0.44
N ASN A 52 -11.37 20.84 0.97
CA ASN A 52 -12.26 21.98 1.27
C ASN A 52 -12.18 22.43 2.74
N LYS A 53 -11.23 21.88 3.52
CA LYS A 53 -11.04 22.20 4.94
C LYS A 53 -9.71 22.92 5.09
N GLY A 54 -9.76 24.25 5.15
CA GLY A 54 -8.57 25.10 5.23
C GLY A 54 -7.80 24.95 6.54
N VAL A 55 -8.51 24.77 7.67
CA VAL A 55 -7.94 24.58 9.01
C VAL A 55 -8.80 23.59 9.81
N PHE A 56 -8.14 22.77 10.62
CA PHE A 56 -8.78 21.92 11.62
C PHE A 56 -8.63 22.57 13.00
N PRO A 57 -9.73 22.77 13.76
CA PRO A 57 -9.67 23.40 15.08
C PRO A 57 -8.84 22.62 16.11
N THR A 58 -8.79 21.29 15.97
CA THR A 58 -8.06 20.38 16.87
C THR A 58 -7.55 19.15 16.12
N ASP A 59 -6.50 18.51 16.63
CA ASP A 59 -6.01 17.23 16.09
C ASP A 59 -7.09 16.13 16.12
N THR A 60 -7.93 16.14 17.16
CA THR A 60 -9.07 15.22 17.26
C THR A 60 -10.09 15.41 16.14
N SER A 61 -10.31 16.64 15.67
CA SER A 61 -11.20 16.92 14.54
C SER A 61 -10.64 16.40 13.21
N LEU A 62 -9.31 16.52 13.03
CA LEU A 62 -8.60 15.95 11.89
C LEU A 62 -8.68 14.41 11.89
N LEU A 63 -8.38 13.79 13.03
CA LEU A 63 -8.43 12.33 13.19
C LEU A 63 -9.85 11.78 12.95
N LYS A 64 -10.89 12.44 13.47
CA LYS A 64 -12.28 12.04 13.21
C LYS A 64 -12.61 12.09 11.73
N MET A 65 -12.15 13.11 11.00
CA MET A 65 -12.38 13.21 9.56
C MET A 65 -11.69 12.08 8.78
N ALA A 66 -10.42 11.81 9.10
CA ALA A 66 -9.67 10.70 8.50
C ALA A 66 -10.35 9.36 8.78
N TYR A 67 -10.77 9.13 10.03
CA TYR A 67 -11.48 7.92 10.45
C TYR A 67 -12.78 7.71 9.66
N LEU A 68 -13.64 8.73 9.56
CA LEU A 68 -14.88 8.65 8.79
C LEU A 68 -14.62 8.41 7.29
N ALA A 69 -13.58 9.02 6.73
CA ALA A 69 -13.18 8.77 5.36
C ALA A 69 -12.74 7.31 5.16
N ILE A 70 -11.94 6.76 6.06
CA ILE A 70 -11.51 5.35 6.03
C ILE A 70 -12.71 4.41 6.12
N ILE A 71 -13.66 4.64 7.04
CA ILE A 71 -14.89 3.85 7.11
C ILE A 71 -15.64 3.83 5.78
N ASN A 72 -15.74 4.99 5.12
CA ASN A 72 -16.45 5.07 3.84
C ASN A 72 -15.69 4.38 2.70
N ILE A 73 -14.36 4.34 2.76
CA ILE A 73 -13.52 3.60 1.81
C ILE A 73 -13.69 2.09 2.02
N THR A 74 -13.59 1.62 3.27
CA THR A 74 -13.64 0.18 3.59
C THR A 74 -14.99 -0.44 3.24
N LYS A 75 -16.09 0.30 3.31
CA LYS A 75 -17.40 -0.14 2.81
C LYS A 75 -17.39 -0.59 1.33
N LYS A 76 -16.46 -0.08 0.53
CA LYS A 76 -16.32 -0.41 -0.91
C LYS A 76 -15.30 -1.51 -1.16
N TRP A 77 -14.56 -1.96 -0.14
CA TRP A 77 -13.55 -3.00 -0.25
C TRP A 77 -14.17 -4.39 -0.08
N THR A 78 -15.12 -4.71 -0.96
CA THR A 78 -15.81 -6.00 -0.99
C THR A 78 -15.19 -6.98 -2.00
N VAL A 79 -14.33 -6.48 -2.89
CA VAL A 79 -13.70 -7.28 -3.94
C VAL A 79 -12.60 -8.14 -3.33
N ARG A 80 -12.64 -9.45 -3.61
CA ARG A 80 -11.59 -10.39 -3.22
C ARG A 80 -10.35 -10.18 -4.07
N THR A 81 -9.18 -10.20 -3.44
CA THR A 81 -7.89 -10.21 -4.13
C THR A 81 -7.77 -11.45 -5.01
N LEU A 82 -7.44 -11.25 -6.29
CA LEU A 82 -7.20 -12.34 -7.24
C LEU A 82 -6.06 -13.24 -6.74
N GLU A 83 -6.20 -14.55 -6.90
CA GLU A 83 -5.17 -15.55 -6.55
C GLU A 83 -4.70 -15.55 -5.08
N TRP A 84 -5.51 -15.03 -4.15
CA TRP A 84 -5.12 -14.94 -2.73
C TRP A 84 -4.72 -16.28 -2.11
N SER A 85 -5.36 -17.39 -2.49
CA SER A 85 -5.02 -18.73 -2.00
C SER A 85 -3.60 -19.15 -2.39
N LYS A 86 -3.17 -18.86 -3.62
CA LYS A 86 -1.81 -19.13 -4.08
C LYS A 86 -0.80 -18.27 -3.34
N ILE A 87 -1.08 -16.97 -3.21
CA ILE A 87 -0.23 -16.03 -2.48
C ILE A 87 -0.08 -16.47 -1.02
N LEU A 88 -1.17 -16.85 -0.36
CA LEU A 88 -1.16 -17.32 1.03
C LEU A 88 -0.30 -18.58 1.18
N THR A 89 -0.46 -19.56 0.28
CA THR A 89 0.34 -20.80 0.30
C THR A 89 1.84 -20.50 0.20
N GLN A 90 2.23 -19.63 -0.73
CA GLN A 90 3.62 -19.20 -0.90
C GLN A 90 4.16 -18.47 0.34
N LEU A 91 3.33 -17.63 0.98
CA LEU A 91 3.71 -16.92 2.20
C LEU A 91 3.92 -17.87 3.38
N VAL A 92 3.10 -18.92 3.51
CA VAL A 92 3.25 -19.93 4.56
C VAL A 92 4.53 -20.73 4.39
N ILE A 93 4.85 -21.13 3.16
CA ILE A 93 6.11 -21.81 2.84
C ILE A 93 7.31 -20.92 3.16
N LYS A 94 7.24 -19.63 2.80
CA LYS A 94 8.32 -18.66 3.05
C LYS A 94 8.46 -18.28 4.52
N TYR A 95 7.36 -18.27 5.27
CA TYR A 95 7.31 -17.83 6.68
C TYR A 95 6.57 -18.86 7.53
N GLU A 96 7.32 -19.82 8.08
CA GLU A 96 6.80 -20.91 8.93
C GLU A 96 5.90 -20.40 10.08
N ARG A 97 6.24 -19.24 10.66
CA ARG A 97 5.44 -18.58 11.71
C ARG A 97 3.99 -18.27 11.33
N LEU A 98 3.66 -18.25 10.03
CA LEU A 98 2.31 -17.97 9.53
C LEU A 98 1.42 -19.20 9.58
N ALA A 99 1.98 -20.42 9.67
CA ALA A 99 1.20 -21.66 9.73
C ALA A 99 0.21 -21.67 10.90
N LYS A 100 0.58 -21.06 12.04
CA LYS A 100 -0.26 -20.98 13.24
C LYS A 100 -1.56 -20.17 13.09
N TYR A 101 -1.70 -19.39 12.01
CA TYR A 101 -2.89 -18.56 11.74
C TYR A 101 -3.83 -19.19 10.71
N ILE A 102 -3.53 -20.41 10.25
CA ILE A 102 -4.29 -21.10 9.19
C ILE A 102 -4.97 -22.38 9.71
N SER A 103 -4.55 -22.92 10.87
CA SER A 103 -5.28 -23.97 11.61
C SER A 103 -6.50 -23.41 12.33
#